data_AF-A0A2T7UBV3-F1
#
_entry.id   AF-A0A2T7UBV3-F1
#
_cell.length_a   1.000
_cell.length_b   1.000
_cell.length_c   1.000
_cell.angle_alpha   90.00
_cell.angle_beta   90.00
_cell.angle_gamma   90.00
#
_symmetry.space_group_name_H-M   'P 1'
#
loop_
_entity.id
_entity.type
_entity.pdbx_description
1 polymer ?
#
loop_
_entity_poly.entity_id
_entity_poly.type
_entity_poly.pdbx_seq_one_letter_code
_entity_poly.pdbx_strand_id
1 'polypeptide(L)'
;MPHQTLRHTHPAATSAWPPRRSLAWLVGLVLVMHALLVLSMSGLLEVQLATPEATRVTTLQTRMLAPATPVAAVVKVPKPAAPRTRIAQEATPPPDAKRPETLAQEDSATNTAESAQPAQTASNEAPVPEAAIASAPAAQPAPEVTAATEPAPAETLPNIPLGALPPSALLSYRLTGMEKGLTYHASGELNWQHNDQAYALALSVKAFLLGSRHWRSQGQITAAGLAPRKFTDSWRGERASHFDRENKKIVFSSNAPTAELLPGAQDQISLYVQLAAAMAGAPQRFAPGTRLNIQTVTLREALPWILTQEQNDSLTLDSGPLDTTKWSAQPRNRFDAKVEFWVSAQHGWLPVRIRITQVSGNYIDLLLSDYKLLPPLPAGNPAG
;
A
#
# COMPACT_ATOMS: atom_id res chain seq x y z
N MET A 1 -28.47 44.42 87.70
CA MET A 1 -28.51 43.46 86.57
C MET A 1 -27.40 43.83 85.59
N PRO A 2 -26.52 42.90 85.18
CA PRO A 2 -25.38 43.20 84.31
C PRO A 2 -25.73 43.07 82.82
N HIS A 3 -25.29 44.03 81.99
CA HIS A 3 -25.22 43.86 80.55
C HIS A 3 -23.79 43.47 80.14
N GLN A 4 -23.58 42.20 79.81
CA GLN A 4 -22.31 41.73 79.25
C GLN A 4 -22.23 42.10 77.76
N THR A 5 -21.37 43.06 77.40
CA THR A 5 -21.04 43.34 76.00
C THR A 5 -19.96 42.39 75.50
N LEU A 6 -20.38 41.31 74.83
CA LEU A 6 -19.50 40.37 74.13
C LEU A 6 -18.72 41.07 73.00
N ARG A 7 -17.42 41.30 73.20
CA ARG A 7 -16.51 41.74 72.16
C ARG A 7 -16.11 40.54 71.29
N HIS A 8 -16.68 40.42 70.09
CA HIS A 8 -16.18 39.46 69.10
C HIS A 8 -14.81 39.87 68.59
N THR A 9 -13.77 39.12 68.97
CA THR A 9 -12.43 39.25 68.40
C THR A 9 -12.35 38.47 67.10
N HIS A 10 -12.30 39.17 65.95
CA HIS A 10 -11.95 38.54 64.68
C HIS A 10 -10.49 38.05 64.72
N PRO A 11 -10.20 36.77 64.42
CA PRO A 11 -8.83 36.33 64.18
C PRO A 11 -8.34 36.89 62.84
N ALA A 12 -7.15 37.50 62.83
CA ALA A 12 -6.54 38.01 61.62
C ALA A 12 -6.05 36.83 60.74
N ALA A 13 -6.59 36.71 59.52
CA ALA A 13 -6.21 35.66 58.59
C ALA A 13 -4.81 35.94 57.98
N THR A 14 -3.79 35.27 58.50
CA THR A 14 -2.42 35.36 57.97
C THR A 14 -2.28 34.56 56.67
N SER A 15 -2.43 35.21 55.52
CA SER A 15 -2.18 34.59 54.21
C SER A 15 -0.68 34.36 53.99
N ALA A 16 -0.15 33.26 54.53
CA ALA A 16 1.23 32.83 54.32
C ALA A 16 1.41 32.33 52.87
N TRP A 17 1.85 33.22 51.97
CA TRP A 17 2.19 32.84 50.60
C TRP A 17 3.39 31.87 50.62
N PRO A 18 3.36 30.77 49.84
CA PRO A 18 4.44 29.79 49.85
C PRO A 18 5.76 30.43 49.39
N PRO A 19 6.90 30.10 50.02
CA PRO A 19 8.18 30.72 49.70
C PRO A 19 8.58 30.41 48.25
N ARG A 20 9.13 31.41 47.55
CA ARG A 20 9.47 31.34 46.11
C ARG A 20 10.28 30.08 45.72
N ARG A 21 11.09 29.52 46.62
CA ARG A 21 11.83 28.27 46.41
C ARG A 21 10.93 27.04 46.25
N SER A 22 9.84 26.94 47.02
CA SER A 22 8.87 25.86 46.88
C SER A 22 8.06 25.98 45.59
N LEU A 23 7.73 27.21 45.17
CA LEU A 23 7.08 27.46 43.89
C LEU A 23 8.00 27.06 42.72
N ALA A 24 9.28 27.43 42.76
CA ALA A 24 10.27 27.05 41.76
C ALA A 24 10.49 25.53 41.71
N TRP A 25 10.54 24.84 42.86
CA TRP A 25 10.61 23.38 42.93
C TRP A 25 9.38 22.70 42.34
N LEU A 26 8.18 23.22 42.61
CA LEU A 26 6.94 22.67 42.05
C LEU A 26 6.86 22.88 40.53
N VAL A 27 7.26 24.05 40.02
CA VAL A 27 7.39 24.30 38.57
C VAL A 27 8.43 23.36 37.94
N GLY A 28 9.60 23.17 38.58
CA GLY A 28 10.62 22.25 38.12
C GLY A 28 10.15 20.80 38.07
N LEU A 29 9.47 20.33 39.12
CA LEU A 29 8.87 18.99 39.19
C LEU A 29 7.81 18.79 38.09
N VAL A 30 6.93 19.78 37.91
CA VAL A 30 5.90 19.76 36.85
C VAL A 30 6.52 19.74 35.46
N LEU A 31 7.58 20.51 35.21
CA LEU A 31 8.32 20.49 33.94
C LEU A 31 9.00 19.14 33.68
N VAL A 32 9.64 18.54 34.70
CA VAL A 32 10.24 17.20 34.58
C VAL A 32 9.17 16.13 34.35
N MET A 33 8.02 16.22 35.01
CA MET A 33 6.89 15.32 34.78
C MET A 33 6.33 15.45 33.36
N HIS A 34 6.17 16.67 32.84
CA HIS A 34 5.76 16.90 31.46
C HIS A 34 6.80 16.39 30.45
N ALA A 35 8.09 16.57 30.73
CA ALA A 35 9.16 16.03 29.90
C ALA A 35 9.12 14.50 29.85
N LEU A 36 9.01 13.83 31.00
CA LEU A 36 8.87 12.37 31.08
C LEU A 36 7.61 11.87 30.35
N LEU A 37 6.48 12.59 30.46
CA LEU A 37 5.25 12.29 29.72
C LEU A 37 5.50 12.37 28.21
N VAL A 38 6.03 13.50 27.71
CA VAL A 38 6.31 13.73 26.28
C VAL A 38 7.36 12.75 25.73
N LEU A 39 8.37 12.36 26.51
CA LEU A 39 9.35 11.34 26.10
C LEU A 39 8.74 9.93 26.06
N SER A 40 7.81 9.59 26.98
CA SER A 40 7.11 8.30 26.98
C SER A 40 6.02 8.21 25.89
N MET A 41 5.51 9.35 25.43
CA MET A 41 4.61 9.52 24.28
C MET A 41 5.31 9.40 22.90
N SER A 42 6.47 8.73 22.84
CA SER A 42 7.37 8.67 21.68
C SER A 42 6.80 8.04 20.40
N GLY A 43 5.61 7.46 20.44
CA GLY A 43 4.91 6.88 19.27
C GLY A 43 3.73 7.69 18.72
N LEU A 44 3.35 8.84 19.30
CA LEU A 44 2.06 9.49 18.96
C LEU A 44 1.90 9.90 17.49
N LEU A 45 2.96 10.33 16.81
CA LEU A 45 2.93 10.61 15.36
C LEU A 45 3.43 9.42 14.52
N GLU A 46 3.68 8.24 15.11
CA GLU A 46 4.20 7.05 14.44
C GLU A 46 3.10 6.23 13.75
N VAL A 47 2.32 6.90 12.90
CA VAL A 47 1.44 6.27 11.92
C VAL A 47 2.30 5.53 10.89
N GLN A 48 2.56 4.24 11.11
CA GLN A 48 3.16 3.36 10.11
C GLN A 48 2.06 2.69 9.29
N LEU A 49 2.03 2.95 7.97
CA LEU A 49 1.02 2.38 7.07
C LEU A 49 1.35 0.93 6.64
N ALA A 50 2.57 0.45 6.93
CA ALA A 50 2.97 -0.94 6.75
C ALA A 50 4.05 -1.31 7.77
N THR A 51 3.79 -2.32 8.60
CA THR A 51 4.77 -2.84 9.58
C THR A 51 4.76 -4.36 9.66
N PRO A 52 5.49 -5.06 8.78
CA PRO A 52 6.15 -6.26 9.26
C PRO A 52 7.20 -5.82 10.30
N GLU A 53 7.02 -6.22 11.56
CA GLU A 53 8.21 -6.66 12.29
C GLU A 53 8.86 -7.74 11.44
N ALA A 54 10.19 -7.76 11.39
CA ALA A 54 10.95 -8.81 10.72
C ALA A 54 10.85 -10.11 11.54
N THR A 55 9.65 -10.71 11.51
CA THR A 55 9.33 -12.00 12.11
C THR A 55 10.35 -12.98 11.58
N ARG A 56 11.24 -13.45 12.46
CA ARG A 56 12.13 -14.55 12.14
C ARG A 56 11.25 -15.76 11.89
N VAL A 57 10.96 -16.03 10.62
CA VAL A 57 10.27 -17.26 10.22
C VAL A 57 11.22 -18.40 10.56
N THR A 58 10.97 -19.05 11.71
CA THR A 58 11.62 -20.31 12.06
C THR A 58 11.23 -21.30 10.96
N THR A 59 12.13 -21.53 10.02
CA THR A 59 11.89 -22.40 8.88
C THR A 59 11.66 -23.80 9.39
N LEU A 60 10.44 -24.31 9.20
CA LEU A 60 10.03 -25.62 9.67
C LEU A 60 10.71 -26.66 8.76
N GLN A 61 11.92 -27.09 9.14
CA GLN A 61 12.71 -28.06 8.39
C GLN A 61 12.07 -29.45 8.47
N THR A 62 11.15 -29.73 7.54
CA THR A 62 10.68 -31.08 7.22
C THR A 62 11.78 -31.89 6.55
N ARG A 63 12.74 -32.38 7.34
CA ARG A 63 13.70 -33.39 6.88
C ARG A 63 12.96 -34.69 6.59
N MET A 64 12.79 -35.03 5.32
CA MET A 64 12.28 -36.33 4.91
C MET A 64 13.23 -37.42 5.38
N LEU A 65 12.75 -38.30 6.27
CA LEU A 65 13.47 -39.50 6.66
C LEU A 65 13.22 -40.58 5.61
N ALA A 66 14.24 -40.93 4.84
CA ALA A 66 14.17 -42.10 3.95
C ALA A 66 14.00 -43.37 4.81
N PRO A 67 13.05 -44.27 4.50
CA PRO A 67 12.92 -45.53 5.20
C PRO A 67 14.17 -46.38 4.98
N ALA A 68 14.68 -47.00 6.04
CA ALA A 68 15.88 -47.83 5.95
C ALA A 68 15.61 -49.06 5.06
N THR A 69 16.35 -49.17 3.95
CA THR A 69 16.35 -50.37 3.11
C THR A 69 16.81 -51.59 3.92
N PRO A 70 16.05 -52.69 3.97
CA PRO A 70 16.46 -53.89 4.69
C PRO A 70 17.72 -54.48 4.04
N VAL A 71 18.73 -54.76 4.86
CA VAL A 71 19.99 -55.36 4.40
C VAL A 71 19.74 -56.83 4.03
N ALA A 72 19.83 -57.15 2.74
CA ALA A 72 19.81 -58.53 2.27
C ALA A 72 21.01 -59.31 2.84
N ALA A 73 20.77 -60.52 3.34
CA ALA A 73 21.80 -61.32 4.00
C ALA A 73 22.92 -61.76 3.04
N VAL A 74 24.17 -61.58 3.46
CA VAL A 74 25.35 -61.93 2.64
C VAL A 74 25.54 -63.46 2.60
N VAL A 75 25.15 -64.08 1.49
CA VAL A 75 25.53 -65.46 1.18
C VAL A 75 26.99 -65.48 0.70
N LYS A 76 27.84 -66.21 1.43
CA LYS A 76 29.26 -66.38 1.07
C LYS A 76 29.41 -67.44 -0.02
N VAL A 77 29.94 -67.05 -1.18
CA VAL A 77 30.35 -67.97 -2.25
C VAL A 77 31.87 -68.16 -2.21
N PRO A 78 32.41 -69.40 -2.25
CA PRO A 78 33.84 -69.64 -2.10
C PRO A 78 34.67 -69.25 -3.33
N LYS A 79 35.97 -69.01 -3.10
CA LYS A 79 36.94 -68.40 -4.03
C LYS A 79 37.55 -69.43 -5.01
N PRO A 80 37.43 -69.22 -6.34
CA PRO A 80 38.24 -69.93 -7.34
C PRO A 80 39.72 -69.53 -7.31
N ALA A 81 40.61 -70.41 -7.79
CA ALA A 81 42.06 -70.23 -7.76
C ALA A 81 42.57 -69.27 -8.86
N ALA A 82 43.76 -68.68 -8.63
CA ALA A 82 44.38 -67.71 -9.53
C ALA A 82 45.24 -68.38 -10.63
N PRO A 83 45.07 -68.02 -11.92
CA PRO A 83 46.05 -68.28 -12.97
C PRO A 83 47.35 -67.49 -12.73
N ARG A 84 48.47 -67.99 -13.26
CA ARG A 84 49.81 -67.40 -13.07
C ARG A 84 50.11 -66.28 -14.06
N THR A 85 51.00 -65.37 -13.65
CA THR A 85 51.57 -64.31 -14.49
C THR A 85 52.38 -64.87 -15.66
N ARG A 86 52.33 -64.15 -16.80
CA ARG A 86 53.35 -64.19 -17.85
C ARG A 86 53.70 -62.74 -18.19
N ILE A 87 55.00 -62.45 -18.31
CA ILE A 87 55.56 -61.12 -18.56
C ILE A 87 56.11 -61.08 -20.00
N ALA A 88 56.33 -59.85 -20.49
CA ALA A 88 56.84 -59.44 -21.80
C ALA A 88 55.76 -59.33 -22.91
N GLN A 89 55.80 -58.33 -23.80
CA GLN A 89 56.83 -57.30 -24.00
C GLN A 89 56.24 -55.96 -24.48
N GLU A 90 56.91 -54.85 -24.16
CA GLU A 90 56.62 -53.51 -24.72
C GLU A 90 57.60 -53.19 -25.86
N ALA A 91 57.11 -52.53 -26.91
CA ALA A 91 57.89 -51.98 -28.02
C ALA A 91 57.19 -50.74 -28.61
N THR A 92 57.96 -49.80 -29.15
CA THR A 92 57.59 -48.39 -29.36
C THR A 92 57.51 -47.98 -30.88
N PRO A 93 57.07 -46.75 -31.25
CA PRO A 93 56.67 -46.34 -32.63
C PRO A 93 57.87 -45.76 -33.45
N PRO A 94 57.79 -44.88 -34.50
CA PRO A 94 56.69 -44.23 -35.28
C PRO A 94 56.89 -44.44 -36.83
N PRO A 95 56.50 -43.57 -37.82
CA PRO A 95 55.68 -42.33 -37.87
C PRO A 95 54.63 -42.27 -39.05
N ASP A 96 54.13 -41.06 -39.36
CA ASP A 96 53.56 -40.54 -40.64
C ASP A 96 52.33 -41.23 -41.31
N ALA A 97 51.28 -40.55 -41.77
CA ALA A 97 50.85 -39.13 -41.78
C ALA A 97 49.30 -39.07 -42.00
N LYS A 98 48.55 -38.03 -42.44
CA LYS A 98 48.79 -36.66 -43.01
C LYS A 98 47.48 -35.81 -42.89
N ARG A 99 47.48 -34.57 -43.40
CA ARG A 99 46.30 -33.72 -43.75
C ARG A 99 46.31 -33.43 -45.28
N PRO A 100 45.23 -33.01 -45.97
CA PRO A 100 44.22 -31.98 -45.60
C PRO A 100 42.75 -32.45 -45.84
N GLU A 101 41.63 -31.71 -45.71
CA GLU A 101 41.28 -30.30 -45.36
C GLU A 101 41.09 -29.27 -46.52
N THR A 102 39.91 -28.59 -46.56
CA THR A 102 39.59 -27.23 -47.11
C THR A 102 38.46 -27.14 -48.17
N LEU A 103 37.46 -26.28 -47.87
CA LEU A 103 36.49 -25.54 -48.72
C LEU A 103 35.32 -26.20 -49.51
N ALA A 104 34.20 -25.44 -49.52
CA ALA A 104 33.20 -25.20 -50.59
C ALA A 104 32.17 -26.30 -51.00
N GLN A 105 30.96 -25.99 -51.53
CA GLN A 105 30.09 -24.78 -51.50
C GLN A 105 28.70 -25.07 -52.15
N GLU A 106 27.62 -24.51 -51.57
CA GLU A 106 26.27 -24.20 -52.14
C GLU A 106 25.32 -25.27 -52.77
N ASP A 107 24.07 -24.79 -52.93
CA ASP A 107 22.92 -25.28 -53.71
C ASP A 107 22.18 -26.59 -53.32
N SER A 108 20.89 -26.77 -53.68
CA SER A 108 19.71 -25.86 -53.78
C SER A 108 18.51 -26.68 -54.32
N ALA A 109 17.30 -26.12 -54.23
CA ALA A 109 16.10 -26.56 -54.98
C ALA A 109 15.55 -27.98 -54.65
N THR A 110 14.32 -28.37 -55.01
CA THR A 110 13.02 -27.66 -55.13
C THR A 110 11.95 -28.75 -55.18
N ASN A 111 10.73 -28.49 -54.70
CA ASN A 111 9.56 -29.11 -55.31
C ASN A 111 8.30 -28.24 -55.18
N THR A 112 7.40 -28.34 -56.15
CA THR A 112 6.25 -27.43 -56.34
C THR A 112 5.10 -28.15 -57.03
N ALA A 113 3.89 -28.06 -56.47
CA ALA A 113 2.57 -28.15 -57.15
C ALA A 113 1.43 -28.30 -56.09
N GLU A 114 0.16 -28.00 -56.35
CA GLU A 114 -0.46 -26.91 -57.15
C GLU A 114 -1.96 -26.77 -56.75
N SER A 115 -2.50 -25.54 -56.82
CA SER A 115 -3.92 -25.08 -56.92
C SER A 115 -5.13 -26.02 -56.63
N ALA A 116 -6.08 -25.55 -55.80
CA ALA A 116 -7.54 -25.47 -56.11
C ALA A 116 -8.41 -24.81 -54.99
N GLN A 117 -9.56 -24.24 -55.37
CA GLN A 117 -10.59 -23.50 -54.58
C GLN A 117 -11.88 -23.38 -55.46
N PRO A 118 -13.16 -23.05 -55.05
CA PRO A 118 -13.83 -22.73 -53.75
C PRO A 118 -15.16 -23.55 -53.46
N ALA A 119 -16.07 -22.98 -52.63
CA ALA A 119 -17.53 -23.24 -52.40
C ALA A 119 -17.90 -24.11 -51.16
N GLN A 120 -18.73 -23.68 -50.18
CA GLN A 120 -20.19 -23.32 -50.16
C GLN A 120 -21.09 -24.56 -50.43
N THR A 121 -22.20 -24.88 -49.71
CA THR A 121 -23.30 -24.02 -49.19
C THR A 121 -24.18 -24.71 -48.10
N ALA A 122 -24.93 -23.91 -47.32
CA ALA A 122 -26.16 -24.10 -46.49
C ALA A 122 -26.77 -25.49 -46.05
N SER A 123 -27.24 -25.47 -44.78
CA SER A 123 -28.56 -25.85 -44.20
C SER A 123 -29.46 -26.99 -44.72
N ASN A 124 -30.14 -27.67 -43.77
CA ASN A 124 -31.55 -28.07 -43.90
C ASN A 124 -32.26 -28.18 -42.51
N GLU A 125 -33.59 -28.29 -42.47
CA GLU A 125 -34.44 -27.97 -41.29
C GLU A 125 -35.64 -28.96 -41.05
N ALA A 126 -36.01 -29.17 -39.76
CA ALA A 126 -37.29 -29.71 -39.24
C ALA A 126 -37.68 -31.18 -39.62
N PRO A 127 -38.78 -31.78 -39.07
CA PRO A 127 -39.76 -31.31 -38.06
C PRO A 127 -39.99 -32.25 -36.84
N VAL A 128 -40.98 -31.89 -36.00
CA VAL A 128 -41.41 -32.51 -34.72
C VAL A 128 -42.52 -33.57 -34.92
N PRO A 129 -42.85 -34.41 -33.92
CA PRO A 129 -44.25 -34.41 -33.42
C PRO A 129 -44.41 -34.53 -31.88
N GLU A 130 -45.65 -34.40 -31.39
CA GLU A 130 -46.03 -34.03 -30.01
C GLU A 130 -47.01 -35.02 -29.32
N ALA A 131 -46.81 -35.30 -28.02
CA ALA A 131 -47.76 -35.89 -27.03
C ALA A 131 -47.03 -36.15 -25.69
N ALA A 132 -47.60 -36.15 -24.47
CA ALA A 132 -48.89 -35.65 -23.94
C ALA A 132 -48.80 -35.44 -22.39
N ILE A 133 -49.89 -34.98 -21.77
CA ILE A 133 -49.98 -34.39 -20.41
C ILE A 133 -49.92 -35.41 -19.25
N ALA A 134 -49.26 -35.06 -18.13
CA ALA A 134 -49.55 -35.58 -16.78
C ALA A 134 -49.14 -34.59 -15.66
N SER A 135 -49.87 -34.53 -14.54
CA SER A 135 -49.67 -33.54 -13.46
C SER A 135 -49.60 -34.18 -12.06
N ALA A 136 -48.60 -33.80 -11.26
CA ALA A 136 -48.43 -34.16 -9.84
C ALA A 136 -47.63 -33.04 -9.09
N PRO A 137 -47.62 -33.01 -7.74
CA PRO A 137 -47.80 -31.74 -7.03
C PRO A 137 -46.53 -31.03 -6.53
N ALA A 138 -46.72 -29.80 -6.05
CA ALA A 138 -45.66 -28.87 -5.65
C ALA A 138 -44.83 -29.32 -4.44
N ALA A 139 -43.52 -29.06 -4.50
CA ALA A 139 -42.61 -29.03 -3.35
C ALA A 139 -42.35 -27.57 -2.95
N GLN A 140 -42.22 -27.30 -1.64
CA GLN A 140 -41.80 -25.98 -1.16
C GLN A 140 -40.33 -25.71 -1.55
N PRO A 141 -39.98 -24.49 -1.97
CA PRO A 141 -38.58 -24.11 -2.10
C PRO A 141 -37.92 -24.12 -0.72
N ALA A 142 -36.77 -24.79 -0.61
CA ALA A 142 -35.84 -24.57 0.49
C ALA A 142 -35.31 -23.11 0.41
N PRO A 143 -34.91 -22.48 1.53
CA PRO A 143 -34.36 -21.14 1.49
C PRO A 143 -33.13 -21.11 0.59
N GLU A 144 -33.10 -20.19 -0.37
CA GLU A 144 -31.93 -19.96 -1.20
C GLU A 144 -30.76 -19.57 -0.32
N VAL A 145 -29.74 -20.43 -0.27
CA VAL A 145 -28.43 -20.04 0.27
C VAL A 145 -27.91 -18.94 -0.64
N THR A 146 -27.95 -17.69 -0.16
CA THR A 146 -27.45 -16.53 -0.89
C THR A 146 -26.02 -16.81 -1.31
N ALA A 147 -25.82 -17.06 -2.61
CA ALA A 147 -24.49 -17.27 -3.16
C ALA A 147 -23.67 -16.02 -2.86
N ALA A 148 -22.60 -16.16 -2.06
CA ALA A 148 -21.72 -15.05 -1.74
C ALA A 148 -21.09 -14.57 -3.05
N THR A 149 -21.55 -13.42 -3.54
CA THR A 149 -21.12 -12.85 -4.82
C THR A 149 -19.60 -12.75 -4.83
N GLU A 150 -18.96 -13.44 -5.78
CA GLU A 150 -17.50 -13.44 -5.88
C GLU A 150 -17.03 -11.99 -6.07
N PRO A 151 -16.13 -11.48 -5.21
CA PRO A 151 -15.86 -10.05 -5.15
C PRO A 151 -15.17 -9.60 -6.43
N ALA A 152 -15.82 -8.68 -7.16
CA ALA A 152 -15.49 -8.29 -8.53
C ALA A 152 -13.97 -8.10 -8.76
N PRO A 153 -13.42 -8.52 -9.93
CA PRO A 153 -12.00 -8.36 -10.23
C PRO A 153 -11.52 -6.92 -10.01
N ALA A 154 -10.34 -6.76 -9.41
CA ALA A 154 -9.77 -5.44 -9.21
C ALA A 154 -9.17 -4.91 -10.53
N GLU A 155 -9.76 -3.84 -11.08
CA GLU A 155 -9.28 -3.21 -12.32
C GLU A 155 -7.95 -2.50 -12.10
N THR A 156 -7.17 -2.34 -13.17
CA THR A 156 -6.09 -1.35 -13.20
C THR A 156 -6.69 0.04 -13.34
N LEU A 157 -6.12 1.05 -12.66
CA LEU A 157 -6.63 2.42 -12.75
C LEU A 157 -6.54 2.93 -14.21
N PRO A 158 -7.62 3.49 -14.79
CA PRO A 158 -7.61 3.97 -16.17
C PRO A 158 -6.68 5.17 -16.37
N ASN A 159 -6.23 5.37 -17.61
CA ASN A 159 -5.49 6.57 -18.01
C ASN A 159 -6.33 7.82 -17.71
N ILE A 160 -5.73 8.77 -17.00
CA ILE A 160 -6.38 10.01 -16.56
C ILE A 160 -6.13 11.10 -17.61
N PRO A 161 -7.16 11.73 -18.20
CA PRO A 161 -6.98 12.90 -19.05
C PRO A 161 -6.43 14.07 -18.22
N LEU A 162 -5.37 14.74 -18.67
CA LEU A 162 -4.64 15.73 -17.86
C LEU A 162 -5.54 16.84 -17.28
N GLY A 163 -6.57 17.25 -18.02
CA GLY A 163 -7.55 18.27 -17.58
C GLY A 163 -8.51 17.84 -16.46
N ALA A 164 -8.42 16.60 -15.96
CA ALA A 164 -9.21 16.11 -14.83
C ALA A 164 -8.50 16.22 -13.47
N LEU A 165 -7.26 16.74 -13.42
CA LEU A 165 -6.59 17.00 -12.15
C LEU A 165 -7.41 18.02 -11.32
N PRO A 166 -7.59 17.80 -10.00
CA PRO A 166 -8.24 18.78 -9.14
C PRO A 166 -7.43 20.08 -9.09
N PRO A 167 -8.07 21.25 -8.95
CA PRO A 167 -7.37 22.52 -8.88
C PRO A 167 -6.41 22.57 -7.68
N SER A 168 -5.30 23.29 -7.85
CA SER A 168 -4.32 23.51 -6.78
C SER A 168 -5.02 24.09 -5.53
N ALA A 169 -4.82 23.47 -4.37
CA ALA A 169 -5.60 23.72 -3.15
C ALA A 169 -4.85 23.36 -1.86
N LEU A 170 -5.21 24.06 -0.78
CA LEU A 170 -4.86 23.74 0.60
C LEU A 170 -6.12 23.23 1.31
N LEU A 171 -6.04 22.02 1.86
CA LEU A 171 -7.04 21.45 2.76
C LEU A 171 -6.46 21.49 4.18
N SER A 172 -7.10 22.21 5.09
CA SER A 172 -6.75 22.19 6.52
C SER A 172 -7.69 21.25 7.26
N TYR A 173 -7.15 20.50 8.21
CA TYR A 173 -7.86 19.47 8.95
C TYR A 173 -7.76 19.67 10.46
N ARG A 174 -8.88 19.42 11.15
CA ARG A 174 -8.90 19.08 12.57
C ARG A 174 -8.54 17.59 12.68
N LEU A 175 -7.51 17.25 13.45
CA LEU A 175 -7.12 15.86 13.69
C LEU A 175 -7.51 15.43 15.10
N THR A 176 -8.17 14.27 15.20
CA THR A 176 -8.29 13.51 16.44
C THR A 176 -7.51 12.20 16.28
N GLY A 177 -6.67 11.88 17.25
CA GLY A 177 -5.88 10.65 17.28
C GLY A 177 -6.07 9.88 18.58
N MET A 178 -5.70 8.60 18.55
CA MET A 178 -5.80 7.67 19.66
C MET A 178 -4.52 6.84 19.73
N GLU A 179 -3.91 6.75 20.92
CA GLU A 179 -2.75 5.91 21.19
C GLU A 179 -2.87 5.28 22.58
N LYS A 180 -2.81 3.95 22.69
CA LYS A 180 -2.81 3.23 23.98
C LYS A 180 -4.00 3.62 24.90
N GLY A 181 -5.14 3.98 24.31
CA GLY A 181 -6.34 4.44 25.02
C GLY A 181 -6.39 5.95 25.35
N LEU A 182 -5.36 6.72 25.00
CA LEU A 182 -5.31 8.18 25.16
C LEU A 182 -5.70 8.88 23.86
N THR A 183 -6.83 9.60 23.88
CA THR A 183 -7.21 10.53 22.81
C THR A 183 -6.33 11.78 22.84
N TYR A 184 -5.89 12.24 21.68
CA TYR A 184 -5.19 13.52 21.51
C TYR A 184 -5.73 14.30 20.30
N HIS A 185 -5.44 15.59 20.25
CA HIS A 185 -5.83 16.47 19.14
C HIS A 185 -4.62 17.14 18.50
N ALA A 186 -4.70 17.39 17.20
CA ALA A 186 -3.67 18.03 16.39
C ALA A 186 -4.31 18.81 15.22
N SER A 187 -3.49 19.51 14.44
CA SER A 187 -3.90 19.98 13.11
C SER A 187 -3.21 19.15 12.02
N GLY A 188 -3.82 19.11 10.84
CA GLY A 188 -3.20 18.61 9.62
C GLY A 188 -3.41 19.57 8.45
N GLU A 189 -2.54 19.49 7.45
CA GLU A 189 -2.64 20.29 6.22
C GLU A 189 -2.23 19.42 5.02
N LEU A 190 -3.06 19.35 3.98
CA LEU A 190 -2.73 18.80 2.66
C LEU A 190 -2.62 19.96 1.68
N ASN A 191 -1.42 20.20 1.16
CA ASN A 191 -1.10 21.22 0.18
C ASN A 191 -0.85 20.54 -1.17
N TRP A 192 -1.75 20.76 -2.12
CA TRP A 192 -1.69 20.25 -3.49
C TRP A 192 -1.45 21.41 -4.45
N GLN A 193 -0.36 21.36 -5.22
CA GLN A 193 -0.06 22.33 -6.27
C GLN A 193 0.46 21.63 -7.53
N HIS A 194 0.00 22.07 -8.70
CA HIS A 194 0.49 21.58 -9.99
C HIS A 194 0.48 22.66 -11.07
N ASN A 195 1.17 22.37 -12.16
CA ASN A 195 1.04 23.04 -13.46
C ASN A 195 0.83 21.97 -14.55
N ASP A 196 1.10 22.28 -15.82
CA ASP A 196 0.86 21.36 -16.94
C ASP A 196 1.85 20.18 -17.01
N GLN A 197 2.97 20.23 -16.27
CA GLN A 197 4.10 19.30 -16.40
C GLN A 197 4.53 18.66 -15.07
N ALA A 198 4.38 19.37 -13.95
CA ALA A 198 4.90 18.98 -12.65
C ALA A 198 3.88 19.20 -11.54
N TYR A 199 4.04 18.44 -10.45
CA TYR A 199 3.26 18.59 -9.23
C TYR A 199 4.13 18.56 -7.98
N ALA A 200 3.64 19.20 -6.93
CA ALA A 200 4.11 19.05 -5.55
C ALA A 200 2.90 18.82 -4.64
N LEU A 201 2.99 17.78 -3.82
CA LEU A 201 1.98 17.41 -2.84
C LEU A 201 2.66 17.23 -1.48
N ALA A 202 2.14 17.90 -0.46
CA ALA A 202 2.57 17.70 0.92
C ALA A 202 1.37 17.41 1.82
N LEU A 203 1.50 16.43 2.70
CA LEU A 203 0.59 16.19 3.82
C LEU A 203 1.39 16.36 5.11
N SER A 204 0.92 17.19 6.04
CA SER A 204 1.55 17.36 7.34
C SER A 204 0.57 17.16 8.49
N VAL A 205 1.11 16.73 9.63
CA VAL A 205 0.39 16.63 10.91
C VAL A 205 1.25 17.31 11.97
N LYS A 206 0.64 18.17 12.79
CA LYS A 206 1.31 18.99 13.81
C LYS A 206 0.54 18.96 15.12
N ALA A 207 1.16 18.45 16.17
CA ALA A 207 0.57 18.36 17.50
C ALA A 207 1.39 19.17 18.52
N PHE A 208 0.70 19.84 19.45
CA PHE A 208 1.33 20.69 20.46
C PHE A 208 2.27 19.87 21.36
N LEU A 209 3.47 20.39 21.64
CA LEU A 209 4.60 19.73 22.34
C LEU A 209 5.18 18.43 21.71
N LEU A 210 4.44 17.76 20.83
CA LEU A 210 4.84 16.51 20.16
C LEU A 210 5.61 16.73 18.84
N GLY A 211 5.50 17.93 18.25
CA GLY A 211 6.16 18.31 17.00
C GLY A 211 5.30 18.06 15.76
N SER A 212 5.93 17.80 14.62
CA SER A 212 5.24 17.61 13.34
C SER A 212 5.88 16.54 12.47
N ARG A 213 5.06 15.79 11.73
CA ARG A 213 5.47 14.85 10.68
C ARG A 213 5.00 15.35 9.32
N HIS A 214 5.84 15.17 8.30
CA HIS A 214 5.63 15.71 6.95
C HIS A 214 5.84 14.60 5.92
N TRP A 215 4.80 14.28 5.17
CA TRP A 215 4.89 13.47 3.96
C TRP A 215 4.93 14.42 2.75
N ARG A 216 5.79 14.12 1.77
CA ARG A 216 5.82 14.85 0.49
C ARG A 216 5.93 13.89 -0.68
N SER A 217 5.29 14.25 -1.78
CA SER A 217 5.34 13.58 -3.08
C SER A 217 5.59 14.64 -4.14
N GLN A 218 6.58 14.41 -4.99
CA GLN A 218 6.90 15.29 -6.11
C GLN A 218 7.21 14.48 -7.36
N GLY A 219 6.79 14.98 -8.52
CA GLY A 219 6.87 14.23 -9.76
C GLY A 219 6.47 15.03 -10.99
N GLN A 220 6.10 14.29 -12.04
CA GLN A 220 5.61 14.85 -13.29
C GLN A 220 4.14 14.48 -13.51
N ILE A 221 3.49 15.18 -14.41
CA ILE A 221 2.17 14.84 -14.94
C ILE A 221 2.37 14.21 -16.32
N THR A 222 1.57 13.18 -16.61
CA THR A 222 1.67 12.37 -17.84
C THR A 222 0.26 12.02 -18.34
N ALA A 223 0.15 11.38 -19.51
CA ALA A 223 -1.11 10.84 -20.01
C ALA A 223 -1.71 9.70 -19.16
N ALA A 224 -1.01 9.24 -18.12
CA ALA A 224 -1.50 8.32 -17.11
C ALA A 224 -1.84 9.01 -15.76
N GLY A 225 -1.87 10.35 -15.74
CA GLY A 225 -1.95 11.13 -14.51
C GLY A 225 -0.58 11.33 -13.86
N LEU A 226 -0.53 11.25 -12.53
CA LEU A 226 0.67 11.51 -11.72
C LEU A 226 1.74 10.43 -11.94
N ALA A 227 2.96 10.89 -12.15
CA ALA A 227 4.17 10.07 -12.17
C ALA A 227 5.13 10.59 -11.08
N PRO A 228 5.04 10.06 -9.85
CA PRO A 228 5.98 10.40 -8.79
C PRO A 228 7.43 10.15 -9.23
N ARG A 229 8.34 11.02 -8.76
CA ARG A 229 9.79 10.85 -8.81
C ARG A 229 10.37 10.56 -7.43
N LYS A 230 9.83 11.21 -6.39
CA LYS A 230 10.33 11.13 -5.02
C LYS A 230 9.20 11.27 -4.01
N PHE A 231 9.13 10.33 -3.08
CA PHE A 231 8.30 10.37 -1.87
C PHE A 231 9.20 10.53 -0.65
N THR A 232 8.83 11.37 0.32
CA THR A 232 9.58 11.56 1.58
C THR A 232 8.67 11.55 2.80
N ASP A 233 9.21 11.13 3.95
CA ASP A 233 8.60 11.22 5.27
C ASP A 233 9.63 11.79 6.26
N SER A 234 9.34 12.96 6.82
CA SER A 234 10.22 13.71 7.72
C SER A 234 9.57 13.92 9.09
N TRP A 235 10.17 13.41 10.17
CA TRP A 235 9.75 13.68 11.56
C TRP A 235 10.93 13.84 12.53
N ARG A 236 11.64 12.75 12.84
CA ARG A 236 12.85 12.72 13.70
C ARG A 236 14.12 12.46 12.88
N GLY A 237 14.10 12.90 11.63
CA GLY A 237 14.93 12.45 10.52
C GLY A 237 14.06 12.28 9.27
N GLU A 238 14.69 12.16 8.11
CA GLU A 238 13.99 12.01 6.82
C GLU A 238 14.28 10.65 6.19
N ARG A 239 13.26 10.06 5.57
CA ARG A 239 13.35 8.84 4.76
C ARG A 239 12.65 9.06 3.43
N ALA A 240 13.20 8.49 2.37
CA ALA A 240 12.74 8.72 1.00
C ALA A 240 12.59 7.44 0.19
N SER A 241 11.82 7.52 -0.89
CA SER A 241 11.66 6.47 -1.90
C SER A 241 11.67 7.11 -3.28
N HIS A 242 12.60 6.66 -4.11
CA HIS A 242 12.87 7.24 -5.43
C HIS A 242 12.32 6.32 -6.51
N PHE A 243 11.62 6.90 -7.47
CA PHE A 243 10.97 6.22 -8.59
C PHE A 243 11.90 6.34 -9.81
N ASP A 244 12.85 5.42 -9.90
CA ASP A 244 13.80 5.33 -11.01
C ASP A 244 13.08 4.80 -12.26
N ARG A 245 12.52 5.73 -13.04
CA ARG A 245 11.81 5.46 -14.29
C ARG A 245 12.72 4.98 -15.43
N GLU A 246 14.03 5.24 -15.35
CA GLU A 246 15.01 4.84 -16.35
C GLU A 246 15.37 3.35 -16.17
N ASN A 247 15.76 2.96 -14.96
CA ASN A 247 16.08 1.57 -14.61
C ASN A 247 14.85 0.74 -14.20
N LYS A 248 13.65 1.32 -14.23
CA LYS A 248 12.35 0.73 -13.85
C LYS A 248 12.34 0.15 -12.42
N LYS A 249 12.84 0.91 -11.45
CA LYS A 249 12.99 0.48 -10.05
C LYS A 249 12.46 1.49 -9.04
N ILE A 250 12.12 0.99 -7.85
CA ILE A 250 11.97 1.78 -6.63
C ILE A 250 13.21 1.59 -5.75
N VAL A 251 13.79 2.70 -5.29
CA VAL A 251 14.99 2.71 -4.44
C VAL A 251 14.69 3.41 -3.11
N PHE A 252 14.83 2.68 -2.00
CA PHE A 252 14.46 3.13 -0.65
C PHE A 252 15.69 3.64 0.12
N SER A 253 15.60 4.84 0.71
CA SER A 253 16.73 5.44 1.46
C SER A 253 17.07 4.73 2.78
N SER A 254 16.25 3.77 3.22
CA SER A 254 16.53 2.91 4.37
C SER A 254 17.18 1.57 3.98
N ASN A 255 17.80 1.49 2.80
CA ASN A 255 18.49 0.30 2.29
C ASN A 255 17.63 -0.98 2.29
N ALA A 256 16.32 -0.82 2.09
CA ALA A 256 15.42 -1.95 1.84
C ALA A 256 15.63 -2.48 0.41
N PRO A 257 15.35 -3.77 0.13
CA PRO A 257 15.49 -4.34 -1.21
C PRO A 257 14.73 -3.52 -2.26
N THR A 258 15.37 -3.23 -3.39
CA THR A 258 14.72 -2.49 -4.50
C THR A 258 13.57 -3.31 -5.09
N ALA A 259 12.47 -2.64 -5.41
CA ALA A 259 11.33 -3.24 -6.10
C ALA A 259 11.29 -2.82 -7.57
N GLU A 260 10.53 -3.54 -8.40
CA GLU A 260 10.18 -3.11 -9.76
C GLU A 260 9.21 -1.92 -9.73
N LEU A 261 9.36 -0.97 -10.65
CA LEU A 261 8.45 0.17 -10.83
C LEU A 261 7.45 -0.14 -11.94
N LEU A 262 6.22 -0.47 -11.55
CA LEU A 262 5.13 -0.77 -12.48
C LEU A 262 4.50 0.50 -13.09
N PRO A 263 3.87 0.40 -14.27
CA PRO A 263 3.08 1.49 -14.83
C PRO A 263 2.00 1.99 -13.86
N GLY A 264 1.79 3.31 -13.80
CA GLY A 264 0.78 3.92 -12.94
C GLY A 264 1.08 3.92 -11.43
N ALA A 265 2.21 3.38 -10.98
CA ALA A 265 2.57 3.31 -9.55
C ALA A 265 2.59 4.69 -8.86
N GLN A 266 2.02 4.75 -7.66
CA GLN A 266 1.88 5.94 -6.82
C GLN A 266 2.64 5.76 -5.50
N ASP A 267 2.82 6.84 -4.73
CA ASP A 267 3.11 6.76 -3.29
C ASP A 267 1.85 6.95 -2.44
N GLN A 268 2.00 6.84 -1.12
CA GLN A 268 0.91 6.80 -0.16
C GLN A 268 0.05 8.06 -0.08
N ILE A 269 0.49 9.20 -0.66
CA ILE A 269 -0.28 10.45 -0.65
C ILE A 269 -0.68 10.91 -2.06
N SER A 270 0.18 10.70 -3.07
CA SER A 270 -0.19 10.93 -4.49
C SER A 270 -1.37 10.07 -4.93
N LEU A 271 -1.53 8.88 -4.34
CA LEU A 271 -2.69 8.01 -4.51
C LEU A 271 -4.05 8.74 -4.33
N TYR A 272 -4.15 9.66 -3.36
CA TYR A 272 -5.39 10.41 -3.13
C TYR A 272 -5.73 11.34 -4.30
N VAL A 273 -4.73 12.04 -4.84
CA VAL A 273 -4.92 13.01 -5.94
C VAL A 273 -5.06 12.30 -7.28
N GLN A 274 -4.32 11.21 -7.48
CA GLN A 274 -4.46 10.33 -8.63
C GLN A 274 -5.89 9.75 -8.70
N LEU A 275 -6.47 9.32 -7.57
CA LEU A 275 -7.85 8.84 -7.54
C LEU A 275 -8.88 9.97 -7.70
N ALA A 276 -8.65 11.13 -7.08
CA ALA A 276 -9.48 12.32 -7.27
C ALA A 276 -9.62 12.69 -8.75
N ALA A 277 -8.49 12.69 -9.48
CA ALA A 277 -8.46 13.01 -10.90
C ALA A 277 -9.10 11.93 -11.78
N ALA A 278 -9.00 10.64 -11.39
CA ALA A 278 -9.72 9.56 -12.07
C ALA A 278 -11.25 9.71 -11.89
N MET A 279 -11.71 10.00 -10.67
CA MET A 279 -13.13 10.25 -10.38
C MET A 279 -13.67 11.52 -11.02
N ALA A 280 -12.85 12.56 -11.16
CA ALA A 280 -13.21 13.77 -11.92
C ALA A 280 -13.34 13.49 -13.43
N GLY A 281 -12.41 12.72 -14.00
CA GLY A 281 -12.34 12.47 -15.44
C GLY A 281 -13.35 11.43 -15.97
N ALA A 282 -13.75 10.46 -15.14
CA ALA A 282 -14.66 9.39 -15.54
C ALA A 282 -15.60 8.92 -14.40
N PRO A 283 -16.39 9.81 -13.77
CA PRO A 283 -17.19 9.50 -12.57
C PRO A 283 -18.13 8.30 -12.74
N GLN A 284 -18.65 8.08 -13.94
CA GLN A 284 -19.56 6.97 -14.26
C GLN A 284 -18.91 5.57 -14.17
N ARG A 285 -17.59 5.46 -13.96
CA ARG A 285 -16.89 4.19 -13.69
C ARG A 285 -16.78 3.84 -12.20
N PHE A 286 -17.22 4.73 -11.31
CA PHE A 286 -16.96 4.64 -9.88
C PHE A 286 -18.26 4.48 -9.09
N ALA A 287 -18.65 3.22 -8.86
CA ALA A 287 -19.82 2.84 -8.08
C ALA A 287 -19.40 2.08 -6.79
N PRO A 288 -20.23 2.05 -5.74
CA PRO A 288 -20.00 1.20 -4.57
C PRO A 288 -19.72 -0.26 -4.99
N GLY A 289 -18.60 -0.81 -4.55
CA GLY A 289 -18.08 -2.11 -4.98
C GLY A 289 -16.98 -2.06 -6.05
N THR A 290 -16.71 -0.91 -6.70
CA THR A 290 -15.56 -0.74 -7.60
C THR A 290 -14.25 -1.05 -6.85
N ARG A 291 -13.42 -1.92 -7.42
CA ARG A 291 -12.11 -2.32 -6.85
C ARG A 291 -10.99 -1.96 -7.81
N LEU A 292 -9.94 -1.33 -7.29
CA LEU A 292 -8.80 -0.83 -8.05
C LEU A 292 -7.50 -1.42 -7.49
N ASN A 293 -6.65 -1.95 -8.37
CA ASN A 293 -5.33 -2.45 -8.02
C ASN A 293 -4.26 -1.44 -8.48
N ILE A 294 -3.52 -0.87 -7.52
CA ILE A 294 -2.50 0.17 -7.76
C ILE A 294 -1.24 -0.18 -6.96
N GLN A 295 -0.07 -0.23 -7.61
CA GLN A 295 1.20 -0.36 -6.88
C GLN A 295 1.42 0.91 -6.05
N THR A 296 1.44 0.76 -4.74
CA THR A 296 1.64 1.85 -3.79
C THR A 296 3.02 1.71 -3.12
N VAL A 297 3.82 2.77 -3.24
CA VAL A 297 5.17 2.89 -2.70
C VAL A 297 5.12 3.45 -1.29
N THR A 298 5.79 2.76 -0.37
CA THR A 298 6.02 3.17 1.02
C THR A 298 7.53 3.41 1.23
N LEU A 299 7.95 3.76 2.45
CA LEU A 299 9.38 3.94 2.79
C LEU A 299 10.22 2.64 2.81
N ARG A 300 9.65 1.46 2.52
CA ARG A 300 10.32 0.15 2.59
C ARG A 300 9.94 -0.84 1.49
N GLU A 301 8.79 -0.65 0.85
CA GLU A 301 8.20 -1.61 -0.10
C GLU A 301 7.36 -0.88 -1.17
N ALA A 302 7.17 -1.53 -2.32
CA ALA A 302 6.31 -1.04 -3.40
C ALA A 302 5.43 -2.20 -3.90
N LEU A 303 4.21 -2.27 -3.38
CA LEU A 303 3.34 -3.45 -3.51
C LEU A 303 1.93 -3.05 -3.95
N PRO A 304 1.17 -3.95 -4.60
CA PRO A 304 -0.22 -3.71 -4.95
C PRO A 304 -1.06 -3.42 -3.70
N TRP A 305 -1.85 -2.36 -3.76
CA TRP A 305 -2.94 -2.06 -2.84
C TRP A 305 -4.26 -2.25 -3.59
N ILE A 306 -5.23 -2.92 -2.94
CA ILE A 306 -6.60 -3.01 -3.43
C ILE A 306 -7.41 -1.92 -2.73
N LEU A 307 -7.72 -0.85 -3.48
CA LEU A 307 -8.69 0.13 -3.07
C LEU A 307 -10.10 -0.38 -3.37
N THR A 308 -11.03 -0.20 -2.45
CA THR A 308 -12.45 -0.55 -2.61
C THR A 308 -13.29 0.70 -2.40
N GLN A 309 -14.19 0.99 -3.34
CA GLN A 309 -15.22 2.00 -3.17
C GLN A 309 -16.32 1.43 -2.27
N GLU A 310 -16.52 2.04 -1.11
CA GLU A 310 -17.59 1.67 -0.18
C GLU A 310 -18.92 2.30 -0.62
N GLN A 311 -19.98 2.19 0.18
CA GLN A 311 -21.17 3.03 -0.03
C GLN A 311 -20.82 4.53 0.12
N ASN A 312 -21.64 5.39 -0.52
CA ASN A 312 -21.60 6.82 -0.24
C ASN A 312 -22.00 7.10 1.22
N ASP A 313 -21.37 8.12 1.80
CA ASP A 313 -21.44 8.45 3.23
C ASP A 313 -21.65 9.97 3.38
N SER A 314 -22.36 10.40 4.42
CA SER A 314 -22.68 11.81 4.66
C SER A 314 -21.93 12.29 5.90
N LEU A 315 -20.88 13.10 5.68
CA LEU A 315 -20.07 13.63 6.77
C LEU A 315 -20.68 14.93 7.30
N THR A 316 -20.83 15.05 8.62
CA THR A 316 -21.10 16.34 9.25
C THR A 316 -19.78 17.09 9.43
N LEU A 317 -19.60 18.20 8.71
CA LEU A 317 -18.53 19.17 8.94
C LEU A 317 -19.07 20.37 9.75
N ASP A 318 -18.17 21.21 10.26
CA ASP A 318 -18.52 22.48 10.90
C ASP A 318 -19.33 23.42 9.97
N SER A 319 -19.19 23.25 8.65
CA SER A 319 -19.94 23.96 7.61
C SER A 319 -21.31 23.36 7.27
N GLY A 320 -21.66 22.20 7.83
CA GLY A 320 -22.90 21.47 7.54
C GLY A 320 -22.67 20.02 7.03
N PRO A 321 -23.74 19.33 6.60
CA PRO A 321 -23.63 18.00 6.00
C PRO A 321 -22.97 18.07 4.62
N LEU A 322 -22.13 17.08 4.32
CA LEU A 322 -21.41 16.95 3.05
C LEU A 322 -21.52 15.53 2.51
N ASP A 323 -22.03 15.40 1.29
CA ASP A 323 -22.03 14.12 0.57
C ASP A 323 -20.62 13.74 0.15
N THR A 324 -20.27 12.47 0.42
CA THR A 324 -18.96 11.90 0.12
C THR A 324 -19.05 10.49 -0.44
N THR A 325 -18.04 10.09 -1.19
CA THR A 325 -17.76 8.69 -1.50
C THR A 325 -16.59 8.25 -0.63
N LYS A 326 -16.71 7.10 0.03
CA LYS A 326 -15.65 6.53 0.85
C LYS A 326 -14.85 5.49 0.08
N TRP A 327 -13.54 5.52 0.25
CA TRP A 327 -12.60 4.51 -0.21
C TRP A 327 -11.89 3.85 0.97
N SER A 328 -11.64 2.55 0.87
CA SER A 328 -10.77 1.81 1.81
C SER A 328 -9.64 1.11 1.07
N ALA A 329 -8.43 1.15 1.64
CA ALA A 329 -7.36 0.22 1.29
C ALA A 329 -7.46 -0.98 2.23
N GLN A 330 -7.67 -2.18 1.68
CA GLN A 330 -7.79 -3.39 2.49
C GLN A 330 -6.42 -3.81 3.05
N PRO A 331 -6.27 -4.08 4.36
CA PRO A 331 -5.07 -4.69 4.93
C PRO A 331 -4.76 -6.03 4.24
N ARG A 332 -3.56 -6.17 3.66
CA ARG A 332 -3.15 -7.38 2.93
C ARG A 332 -2.64 -8.44 3.90
N ASN A 333 -1.95 -7.98 4.95
CA ASN A 333 -1.47 -8.75 6.07
C ASN A 333 -2.19 -8.33 7.36
N ARG A 334 -2.25 -9.25 8.34
CA ARG A 334 -2.73 -8.99 9.72
C ARG A 334 -1.95 -7.92 10.52
N PHE A 335 -0.95 -7.28 9.91
CA PHE A 335 -0.10 -6.24 10.49
C PHE A 335 -0.07 -4.94 9.65
N ASP A 336 -0.79 -4.91 8.51
CA ASP A 336 -0.95 -3.68 7.72
C ASP A 336 -2.00 -2.77 8.39
N ALA A 337 -1.80 -1.44 8.33
CA ALA A 337 -2.81 -0.49 8.83
C ALA A 337 -3.99 -0.40 7.85
N LYS A 338 -5.21 -0.22 8.37
CA LYS A 338 -6.36 0.12 7.53
C LYS A 338 -6.30 1.61 7.19
N VAL A 339 -6.33 1.93 5.90
CA VAL A 339 -6.45 3.31 5.39
C VAL A 339 -7.86 3.49 4.85
N GLU A 340 -8.54 4.54 5.29
CA GLU A 340 -9.88 4.92 4.85
C GLU A 340 -9.87 6.42 4.53
N PHE A 341 -10.44 6.82 3.40
CA PHE A 341 -10.55 8.23 3.05
C PHE A 341 -11.87 8.53 2.35
N TRP A 342 -12.42 9.72 2.60
CA TRP A 342 -13.68 10.18 2.07
C TRP A 342 -13.41 11.34 1.14
N VAL A 343 -13.96 11.29 -0.06
CA VAL A 343 -13.78 12.28 -1.13
C VAL A 343 -15.12 12.93 -1.48
N SER A 344 -15.10 14.20 -1.88
CA SER A 344 -16.33 14.91 -2.27
C SER A 344 -16.15 15.68 -3.57
N ALA A 345 -17.12 15.56 -4.48
CA ALA A 345 -17.13 16.28 -5.75
C ALA A 345 -17.01 17.81 -5.58
N GLN A 346 -17.59 18.36 -4.50
CA GLN A 346 -17.52 19.79 -4.16
C GLN A 346 -16.08 20.28 -3.93
N HIS A 347 -15.18 19.37 -3.57
CA HIS A 347 -13.76 19.63 -3.27
C HIS A 347 -12.84 19.05 -4.35
N GLY A 348 -13.35 18.85 -5.59
CA GLY A 348 -12.59 18.25 -6.70
C GLY A 348 -12.24 16.78 -6.47
N TRP A 349 -13.02 16.05 -5.67
CA TRP A 349 -12.72 14.69 -5.18
C TRP A 349 -11.44 14.57 -4.34
N LEU A 350 -10.88 15.67 -3.83
CA LEU A 350 -9.82 15.62 -2.82
C LEU A 350 -10.35 15.05 -1.49
N PRO A 351 -9.49 14.45 -0.65
CA PRO A 351 -9.93 13.76 0.57
C PRO A 351 -10.35 14.75 1.66
N VAL A 352 -11.65 14.87 1.88
CA VAL A 352 -12.27 15.69 2.94
C VAL A 352 -12.22 15.00 4.32
N ARG A 353 -11.88 13.70 4.36
CA ARG A 353 -11.49 12.99 5.58
C ARG A 353 -10.44 11.92 5.26
N ILE A 354 -9.46 11.77 6.14
CA ILE A 354 -8.45 10.68 6.07
C ILE A 354 -8.35 10.03 7.45
N ARG A 355 -8.68 8.74 7.54
CA ARG A 355 -8.53 7.94 8.75
C ARG A 355 -7.55 6.81 8.51
N ILE A 356 -6.57 6.66 9.40
CA ILE A 356 -5.59 5.56 9.36
C ILE A 356 -5.63 4.87 10.72
N THR A 357 -6.04 3.60 10.72
CA THR A 357 -6.20 2.78 11.93
C THR A 357 -5.15 1.67 11.93
N GLN A 358 -4.28 1.67 12.93
CA GLN A 358 -3.27 0.64 13.16
C GLN A 358 -3.92 -0.64 13.72
N VAL A 359 -3.22 -1.77 13.59
CA VAL A 359 -3.66 -3.07 14.14
C VAL A 359 -3.76 -3.07 15.67
N SER A 360 -3.07 -2.17 16.36
CA SER A 360 -3.21 -1.91 17.80
C SER A 360 -4.54 -1.23 18.20
N GLY A 361 -5.34 -0.77 17.24
CA GLY A 361 -6.50 0.10 17.48
C GLY A 361 -6.14 1.58 17.64
N ASN A 362 -4.85 1.93 17.69
CA ASN A 362 -4.40 3.32 17.57
C ASN A 362 -4.86 3.90 16.22
N TYR A 363 -5.23 5.18 16.16
CA TYR A 363 -5.61 5.80 14.89
C TYR A 363 -5.26 7.29 14.81
N ILE A 364 -5.26 7.81 13.58
CA ILE A 364 -5.46 9.23 13.29
C ILE A 364 -6.71 9.39 12.43
N ASP A 365 -7.47 10.45 12.65
CA ASP A 365 -8.67 10.82 11.90
C ASP A 365 -8.61 12.33 11.62
N LEU A 366 -8.28 12.68 10.38
CA LEU A 366 -8.23 14.05 9.87
C LEU A 366 -9.58 14.37 9.23
N LEU A 367 -10.29 15.36 9.76
CA LEU A 367 -11.55 15.85 9.20
C LEU A 367 -11.36 17.29 8.69
N LEU A 368 -11.83 17.58 7.47
CA LEU A 368 -11.71 18.90 6.85
C LEU A 368 -12.31 20.00 7.74
N SER A 369 -11.57 21.09 7.89
CA SER A 369 -12.00 22.30 8.61
C SER A 369 -11.90 23.58 7.78
N ASP A 370 -11.07 23.61 6.74
CA ASP A 370 -11.00 24.71 5.77
C ASP A 370 -10.51 24.19 4.40
N TYR A 371 -10.96 24.82 3.31
CA TYR A 371 -10.57 24.55 1.93
C TYR A 371 -10.28 25.86 1.20
N LYS A 372 -9.07 25.98 0.67
CA LYS A 372 -8.60 27.21 0.00
C LYS A 372 -7.91 26.89 -1.31
N LEU A 373 -8.39 27.48 -2.41
CA LEU A 373 -7.69 27.44 -3.70
C LEU A 373 -6.32 28.13 -3.62
N LEU A 374 -5.33 27.55 -4.29
CA LEU A 374 -3.96 28.02 -4.41
C LEU A 374 -3.65 28.45 -5.85
N PRO A 375 -2.65 29.32 -6.07
CA PRO A 375 -2.06 29.47 -7.39
C PRO A 375 -1.49 28.12 -7.91
N PRO A 376 -1.32 27.96 -9.24
CA PRO A 376 -0.64 26.80 -9.79
C PRO A 376 0.83 26.76 -9.33
N LEU A 377 1.42 25.55 -9.37
CA LEU A 377 2.82 25.34 -9.05
C LEU A 377 3.71 26.21 -9.96
N PRO A 378 4.57 27.08 -9.41
CA PRO A 378 5.42 27.96 -10.21
C PRO A 378 6.24 27.20 -11.25
N ALA A 379 6.44 27.81 -12.42
CA ALA A 379 7.29 27.28 -13.49
C ALA A 379 8.77 27.37 -13.10
N GLY A 380 9.22 26.41 -12.29
CA GLY A 380 10.59 26.26 -11.82
C GLY A 380 10.97 24.79 -11.68
N ASN A 381 12.27 24.51 -11.66
CA ASN A 381 12.77 23.14 -11.62
C ASN A 381 12.31 22.41 -10.34
N PRO A 382 11.57 21.28 -10.42
CA PRO A 382 11.14 20.54 -9.23
C PRO A 382 12.36 20.04 -8.45
N ALA A 383 12.47 20.44 -7.19
CA ALA A 383 13.71 20.38 -6.44
C ALA A 383 14.07 18.96 -5.96
N GLY A 384 14.89 18.26 -6.75
CA GLY A 384 15.67 17.06 -6.39
C GLY A 384 14.91 15.97 -5.65
#